data_AF-A0A662NVZ9-F1
#
_entry.id   AF-A0A662NVZ9-F1
#
_cell.length_a   1.000
_cell.length_b   1.000
_cell.length_c   1.000
_cell.angle_alpha   90.00
_cell.angle_beta   90.00
_cell.angle_gamma   90.00
#
_symmetry.space_group_name_H-M   'P 1'
#
loop_
_entity.id
_entity.type
_entity.pdbx_description
1 polymer ?
#
loop_
_entity_poly.entity_id
_entity_poly.type
_entity_poly.pdbx_seq_one_letter_code
_entity_poly.pdbx_strand_id
1 'polypeptide(L)'
;GLAYKGNSDDIRNSPSYEFIEHIKDDVKEVRSYDPYVGGTHEKLEEAVTGADAIIIATDHEELKSLDWESIGKVMRSRVLIDGRHIIEKPPKGFLFKGIGRGEY
;
A
#
# COMPACT_ATOMS: atom_id res chain seq x y z
N GLY A 1 1.16 4.52 -2.73
CA GLY A 1 2.30 5.41 -2.58
C GLY A 1 3.31 5.11 -3.66
N LEU A 2 3.67 6.14 -4.40
CA LEU A 2 4.65 6.18 -5.48
C LEU A 2 5.69 7.28 -5.24
N ALA A 3 5.36 8.34 -4.49
CA ALA A 3 6.33 9.34 -4.11
C ALA A 3 7.43 8.76 -3.19
N TYR A 4 8.61 9.35 -3.23
CA TYR A 4 9.75 8.98 -2.39
C TYR A 4 9.46 9.19 -0.89
N LYS A 5 8.66 10.21 -0.56
CA LYS A 5 8.29 10.58 0.81
C LYS A 5 6.81 10.97 0.90
N GLY A 6 6.24 10.85 2.09
CA GLY A 6 4.89 11.29 2.37
C GLY A 6 4.63 12.75 1.98
N ASN A 7 3.38 13.01 1.59
CA ASN A 7 2.82 14.33 1.29
C ASN A 7 3.62 15.15 0.27
N SER A 8 4.14 14.49 -0.77
CA SER A 8 4.95 15.07 -1.84
C SER A 8 4.66 14.33 -3.15
N ASP A 9 4.90 14.99 -4.27
CA ASP A 9 4.87 14.43 -5.64
C ASP A 9 6.26 14.03 -6.17
N ASP A 10 7.31 14.12 -5.34
CA ASP A 10 8.68 13.83 -5.78
C ASP A 10 8.91 12.33 -5.91
N ILE A 11 9.08 11.87 -7.15
CA ILE A 11 9.29 10.46 -7.50
C ILE A 11 10.77 10.06 -7.62
N ARG A 12 11.71 11.01 -7.50
CA ARG A 12 13.13 10.73 -7.76
C ARG A 12 13.66 9.70 -6.78
N ASN A 13 14.24 8.62 -7.31
CA ASN A 13 14.75 7.49 -6.53
C ASN A 13 13.72 6.90 -5.55
N SER A 14 12.43 6.96 -5.90
CA SER A 14 11.40 6.41 -5.04
C SER A 14 11.51 4.88 -4.99
N PRO A 15 11.58 4.29 -3.78
CA PRO A 15 11.75 2.84 -3.62
C PRO A 15 10.53 2.06 -4.11
N SER A 16 9.38 2.72 -4.25
CA SER A 16 8.16 2.08 -4.77
C SER A 16 8.31 1.58 -6.21
N TYR A 17 8.98 2.34 -7.08
CA TYR A 17 9.21 1.93 -8.47
C TYR A 17 10.17 0.74 -8.55
N GLU A 18 11.25 0.77 -7.77
CA GLU A 18 12.18 -0.36 -7.68
C GLU A 18 11.47 -1.63 -7.14
N PHE A 19 10.62 -1.47 -6.13
CA PHE A 19 9.80 -2.58 -5.62
C PHE A 19 8.86 -3.15 -6.67
N ILE A 20 8.15 -2.30 -7.42
CA ILE A 20 7.24 -2.71 -8.50
C ILE A 20 8.01 -3.48 -9.57
N GLU A 21 9.16 -2.97 -10.00
CA GLU A 21 10.00 -3.62 -11.02
C GLU A 21 10.46 -5.01 -10.59
N HIS A 22 10.74 -5.24 -9.31
CA HIS A 22 11.14 -6.55 -8.80
C HIS A 22 10.00 -7.57 -8.70
N ILE A 23 8.74 -7.14 -8.55
CA ILE A 23 7.61 -8.07 -8.34
C ILE A 23 6.73 -8.27 -9.57
N LYS A 24 6.77 -7.36 -10.56
CA LYS A 24 5.79 -7.31 -11.65
C LYS A 24 5.71 -8.59 -12.49
N ASP A 25 6.81 -9.35 -12.58
CA ASP A 25 6.87 -10.60 -13.34
C ASP A 25 6.46 -11.83 -12.50
N ASP A 26 6.45 -11.70 -11.17
CA ASP A 26 6.08 -12.77 -10.23
C ASP A 26 4.60 -12.70 -9.80
N VAL A 27 3.92 -11.59 -10.11
CA VAL A 27 2.50 -11.38 -9.78
C VAL A 27 1.67 -11.18 -11.04
N LYS A 28 0.37 -11.49 -10.93
CA LYS A 28 -0.56 -11.34 -12.06
C LYS A 28 -0.78 -9.88 -12.47
N GLU A 29 -0.83 -8.97 -11.51
CA GLU A 29 -1.18 -7.56 -11.72
C GLU A 29 -0.59 -6.72 -10.59
N VAL A 30 -0.02 -5.56 -10.94
CA VAL A 30 0.39 -4.53 -9.98
C VAL A 30 -0.52 -3.32 -10.15
N ARG A 31 -1.16 -2.92 -9.05
CA ARG A 31 -1.98 -1.71 -8.97
C ARG A 31 -1.31 -0.70 -8.05
N SER A 32 -1.35 0.55 -8.46
CA SER A 32 -0.85 1.69 -7.70
C SER A 32 -1.88 2.80 -7.60
N TYR A 33 -1.87 3.45 -6.45
CA TYR A 33 -2.56 4.69 -6.12
C TYR A 33 -1.59 5.57 -5.33
N ASP A 34 -1.52 6.84 -5.69
CA ASP A 34 -0.81 7.88 -4.95
C ASP A 34 -1.54 9.21 -5.17
N PRO A 35 -1.96 9.92 -4.11
CA PRO A 35 -2.77 11.13 -4.23
C PRO A 35 -1.99 12.35 -4.78
N TYR A 36 -0.65 12.32 -4.79
CA TYR A 36 0.19 13.43 -5.26
C TYR A 36 0.82 13.14 -6.62
N VAL A 37 1.11 11.88 -6.92
CA VAL A 37 1.77 11.45 -8.17
C VAL A 37 0.77 10.95 -9.22
N GLY A 38 -0.34 10.36 -8.77
CA GLY A 38 -1.20 9.55 -9.62
C GLY A 38 -0.60 8.16 -9.89
N GLY A 39 -1.47 7.15 -10.03
CA GLY A 39 -1.06 5.77 -10.27
C GLY A 39 -1.88 5.12 -11.39
N THR A 40 -1.89 3.79 -11.43
CA THR A 40 -2.76 3.03 -12.34
C THR A 40 -4.25 3.27 -12.09
N HIS A 41 -4.61 3.70 -10.88
CA HIS A 41 -5.98 3.99 -10.46
C HIS A 41 -6.00 5.37 -9.78
N GLU A 42 -7.04 6.14 -10.05
CA GLU A 42 -7.21 7.49 -9.49
C GLU A 42 -7.70 7.46 -8.04
N LYS A 43 -8.43 6.41 -7.65
CA LYS A 43 -8.97 6.25 -6.30
C LYS A 43 -8.41 5.02 -5.61
N LEU A 44 -8.14 5.14 -4.31
CA LEU A 44 -7.68 4.04 -3.48
C LEU A 44 -8.65 2.84 -3.53
N GLU A 45 -9.95 3.09 -3.42
CA GLU A 45 -10.98 2.04 -3.42
C GLU A 45 -10.93 1.19 -4.69
N GLU A 46 -10.70 1.82 -5.84
CA GLU A 46 -10.58 1.12 -7.13
C GLU A 46 -9.31 0.25 -7.17
N ALA A 47 -8.18 0.78 -6.65
CA ALA A 47 -6.92 0.04 -6.58
C ALA A 47 -7.02 -1.21 -5.69
N VAL A 48 -7.73 -1.14 -4.57
CA VAL A 48 -7.81 -2.24 -3.59
C VAL A 48 -8.96 -3.23 -3.86
N THR A 49 -9.95 -2.86 -4.66
CA THR A 49 -11.10 -3.73 -4.96
C THR A 49 -10.66 -5.00 -5.68
N GLY A 50 -10.86 -6.16 -5.05
CA GLY A 50 -10.42 -7.47 -5.56
C GLY A 50 -8.91 -7.72 -5.48
N ALA A 51 -8.14 -6.87 -4.79
CA ALA A 51 -6.72 -7.08 -4.56
C ALA A 51 -6.45 -8.21 -3.55
N ASP A 52 -5.32 -8.90 -3.68
CA ASP A 52 -4.90 -9.93 -2.72
C ASP A 52 -4.07 -9.37 -1.56
N ALA A 53 -3.33 -8.28 -1.81
CA ALA A 53 -2.44 -7.67 -0.84
C ALA A 53 -2.36 -6.15 -1.06
N ILE A 54 -2.20 -5.42 0.02
CA ILE A 54 -1.82 -4.00 0.02
C ILE A 54 -0.39 -3.88 0.51
N ILE A 55 0.41 -3.08 -0.19
CA ILE A 55 1.75 -2.67 0.24
C ILE A 55 1.75 -1.16 0.46
N ILE A 56 2.10 -0.72 1.67
CA ILE A 56 2.32 0.69 1.99
C ILE A 56 3.80 1.02 1.69
N ALA A 57 4.04 1.67 0.56
CA ALA A 57 5.38 2.05 0.11
C ALA A 57 5.75 3.52 0.41
N THR A 58 4.74 4.37 0.69
CA THR A 58 4.94 5.79 1.02
C THR A 58 4.01 6.18 2.17
N ASP A 59 4.51 7.03 3.06
CA ASP A 59 3.89 7.43 4.33
C ASP A 59 2.99 8.68 4.21
N HIS A 60 2.07 8.70 3.25
CA HIS A 60 1.09 9.80 3.16
C HIS A 60 0.17 9.82 4.38
N GLU A 61 -0.16 11.02 4.87
CA GLU A 61 -0.99 11.18 6.06
C GLU A 61 -2.40 10.60 5.88
N GLU A 62 -2.97 10.66 4.67
CA GLU A 62 -4.28 10.07 4.37
C GLU A 62 -4.36 8.57 4.69
N LEU A 63 -3.23 7.84 4.64
CA LEU A 63 -3.22 6.40 4.89
C LEU A 63 -3.35 6.06 6.38
N LYS A 64 -3.01 7.00 7.28
CA LYS A 64 -3.06 6.80 8.74
C LYS A 64 -4.48 6.69 9.29
N SER A 65 -5.46 7.26 8.58
CA SER A 65 -6.85 7.34 9.02
C SER A 65 -7.81 6.49 8.16
N LEU A 66 -7.28 5.50 7.44
CA LEU A 66 -8.10 4.61 6.63
C LEU A 66 -8.98 3.70 7.49
N ASP A 67 -10.24 3.56 7.05
CA ASP A 67 -11.13 2.51 7.54
C ASP A 67 -10.74 1.17 6.91
N TRP A 68 -9.81 0.48 7.57
CA TRP A 68 -9.34 -0.84 7.15
C TRP A 68 -10.43 -1.92 7.16
N GLU A 69 -11.53 -1.74 7.90
CA GLU A 69 -12.65 -2.68 7.85
C GLU A 69 -13.36 -2.58 6.50
N SER A 70 -13.63 -1.37 6.04
CA SER A 70 -14.24 -1.10 4.73
C SER A 70 -13.32 -1.53 3.59
N ILE A 71 -12.02 -1.20 3.67
CA ILE A 71 -11.02 -1.68 2.69
C ILE A 71 -11.00 -3.21 2.62
N GLY A 72 -10.98 -3.89 3.77
CA GLY A 72 -10.96 -5.35 3.82
C GLY A 72 -12.23 -6.03 3.28
N LYS A 73 -13.36 -5.32 3.15
CA LYS A 73 -14.61 -5.85 2.56
C LYS A 73 -14.54 -5.94 1.03
N VAL A 74 -13.79 -5.04 0.39
CA VAL A 74 -13.67 -5.00 -1.07
C VAL A 74 -12.47 -5.80 -1.61
N MET A 75 -11.49 -6.13 -0.76
CA MET A 75 -10.35 -6.97 -1.13
C MET A 75 -10.73 -8.45 -1.33
N ARG A 76 -9.99 -9.15 -2.19
CA ARG A 76 -10.11 -10.61 -2.38
C ARG A 76 -9.50 -11.36 -1.19
N SER A 77 -8.31 -10.92 -0.76
CA SER A 77 -7.59 -11.47 0.39
C SER A 77 -7.11 -10.31 1.26
N ARG A 78 -7.18 -10.45 2.59
CA ARG A 78 -6.83 -9.36 3.53
C ARG A 78 -5.35 -9.44 3.94
N VAL A 79 -4.43 -9.20 3.00
CA VAL A 79 -2.99 -9.14 3.30
C VAL A 79 -2.54 -7.68 3.31
N LEU A 80 -1.80 -7.28 4.35
CA LEU A 80 -1.27 -5.93 4.50
C LEU A 80 0.22 -5.97 4.85
N ILE A 81 1.03 -5.34 4.00
CA ILE A 81 2.47 -5.20 4.17
C ILE A 81 2.79 -3.72 4.38
N ASP A 82 3.37 -3.38 5.53
CA ASP A 82 3.73 -2.01 5.88
C ASP A 82 5.25 -1.81 5.84
N GLY A 83 5.72 -1.14 4.77
CA GLY A 83 7.12 -0.76 4.61
C GLY A 83 7.48 0.58 5.25
N ARG A 84 6.52 1.28 5.85
CA ARG A 84 6.67 2.69 6.28
C ARG A 84 6.23 2.97 7.71
N HIS A 85 5.85 1.94 8.46
CA HIS A 85 5.43 2.06 9.86
C HIS A 85 4.22 2.99 10.03
N ILE A 86 3.27 2.93 9.09
CA ILE A 86 2.00 3.67 9.15
C ILE A 86 0.99 2.97 10.08
N ILE A 87 1.05 1.65 10.18
CA ILE A 87 0.08 0.84 10.92
C ILE A 87 0.54 0.67 12.35
N GLU A 88 -0.02 1.45 13.28
CA GLU A 88 0.29 1.27 14.71
C GLU A 88 -0.18 -0.08 15.22
N LYS A 89 -1.43 -0.45 14.93
CA LYS A 89 -2.03 -1.74 15.29
C LYS A 89 -2.60 -2.44 14.05
N PRO A 90 -2.21 -3.70 13.78
CA PRO A 90 -2.73 -4.43 12.63
C PRO A 90 -4.26 -4.49 12.62
N PRO A 91 -4.90 -4.19 11.48
CA PRO A 91 -6.34 -4.28 11.36
C PRO A 91 -6.84 -5.72 11.56
N LYS A 92 -7.99 -5.86 12.24
CA LYS A 92 -8.54 -7.18 12.55
C LYS A 92 -8.83 -7.97 11.27
N GLY A 93 -8.36 -9.23 11.22
CA GLY A 93 -8.58 -10.12 10.09
C GLY A 93 -7.67 -9.88 8.90
N PHE A 94 -6.66 -9.00 9.03
CA PHE A 94 -5.57 -8.92 8.07
C PHE A 94 -4.41 -9.84 8.49
N LEU A 95 -3.84 -10.54 7.52
CA LEU A 95 -2.48 -11.06 7.64
C LEU A 95 -1.53 -9.87 7.49
N PHE A 96 -0.86 -9.49 8.58
CA PHE A 96 0.00 -8.31 8.62
C PHE A 96 1.48 -8.69 8.61
N LYS A 97 2.28 -7.92 7.86
CA LYS A 97 3.74 -7.89 7.98
C LYS A 97 4.21 -6.46 7.96
N GLY A 98 5.12 -6.09 8.85
CA GLY A 98 5.76 -4.78 8.86
C GLY A 98 7.27 -4.91 8.97
N ILE A 99 8.00 -4.02 8.30
CA ILE A 99 9.47 -3.99 8.43
C ILE A 99 9.81 -3.65 9.89
N GLY A 100 10.60 -4.52 10.53
CA GLY A 100 10.98 -4.38 11.94
C GLY A 100 9.88 -4.69 12.95
N ARG A 101 8.75 -5.27 12.52
CA ARG A 101 7.58 -5.59 13.34
C ARG A 101 7.47 -7.08 13.62
N GLY A 102 8.43 -7.63 14.36
CA GLY A 102 8.54 -9.08 14.64
C GLY A 102 7.48 -9.62 15.60
N GLU A 103 6.76 -8.74 16.27
CA GLU A 103 5.65 -9.05 17.17
C GLU A 103 4.34 -9.41 16.45
N TYR A 104 4.30 -9.30 15.11
CA TYR A 104 3.12 -9.58 14.27
C TYR A 104 3.40 -10.56 13.11
#